data_AF-A0A9D6U541-F1
#
_entry.id   AF-A0A9D6U541-F1
#
_cell.length_a   1.000
_cell.length_b   1.000
_cell.length_c   1.000
_cell.angle_alpha   90.00
_cell.angle_beta   90.00
_cell.angle_gamma   90.00
#
_symmetry.space_group_name_H-M   'P 1'
#
loop_
_entity.id
_entity.type
_entity.pdbx_description
1 polymer ?
#
loop_
_entity_poly.entity_id
_entity_poly.type
_entity_poly.pdbx_seq_one_letter_code
_entity_poly.pdbx_strand_id
1 'polypeptide(L)'
;MAGKCLVEKMEGRDLDSYDLITVLGLLKEHDWKEICRRYAPDGHGPGKINLMLSTESYYVEMTVETLTSLALSSKYQASPNLMQALIRRLLCGHRHNLILEKLRTYGVPIDDPNQLNLSCSVGTMGVDLVVNRPPNVPEYRFRKFGTTRVEQEEQRPLDHYDAVSILYLAQQNQTERILNRYVPQELLNEGREGEKVVRFSSPAGDYQVDFFFQKIHNDVPRGVPERGNVSSATMHQVLRRVFAGHAPELAARELTDKGILITPEEVSREFSLARILNDNYIEMGFKR
;
A
#
# COMPACT_ATOMS: atom_id res chain seq x y z
N MET A 1 -15.16 -18.27 -20.26
CA MET A 1 -14.33 -17.10 -19.91
C MET A 1 -15.20 -16.20 -19.07
N ALA A 2 -14.75 -15.80 -17.87
CA ALA A 2 -15.45 -14.77 -17.12
C ALA A 2 -15.38 -13.46 -17.92
N GLY A 3 -16.48 -12.70 -17.97
CA GLY A 3 -16.48 -11.39 -18.66
C GLY A 3 -15.58 -10.40 -17.94
N LYS A 4 -14.95 -9.48 -18.70
CA LYS A 4 -14.17 -8.38 -18.13
C LYS A 4 -15.06 -7.49 -17.26
N CYS A 5 -14.58 -7.07 -16.09
CA CYS A 5 -15.29 -6.10 -15.27
C CYS A 5 -15.16 -4.66 -15.83
N LEU A 6 -15.85 -3.70 -15.21
CA LEU A 6 -15.83 -2.31 -15.67
C LEU A 6 -14.42 -1.71 -15.69
N VAL A 7 -13.61 -1.97 -14.65
CA VAL A 7 -12.24 -1.45 -14.56
C VAL A 7 -11.39 -1.95 -15.72
N GLU A 8 -11.43 -3.26 -16.01
CA GLU A 8 -10.66 -3.84 -17.10
C GLU A 8 -11.07 -3.27 -18.47
N LYS A 9 -12.37 -3.00 -18.66
CA LYS A 9 -12.89 -2.40 -19.89
C LYS A 9 -12.48 -0.94 -20.06
N MET A 10 -12.56 -0.16 -18.99
CA MET A 10 -12.28 1.28 -19.03
C MET A 10 -10.79 1.59 -19.07
N GLU A 11 -9.97 0.80 -18.38
CA GLU A 11 -8.54 1.04 -18.24
C GLU A 11 -7.70 0.19 -19.20
N GLY A 12 -8.31 -0.79 -19.90
CA GLY A 12 -7.61 -1.60 -20.91
C GLY A 12 -6.53 -2.51 -20.35
N ARG A 13 -6.60 -2.86 -19.05
CA ARG A 13 -5.65 -3.72 -18.33
C ARG A 13 -6.38 -4.84 -17.60
N ASP A 14 -5.66 -5.88 -17.20
CA ASP A 14 -6.21 -6.92 -16.33
C ASP A 14 -6.13 -6.48 -14.86
N LEU A 15 -6.88 -7.15 -13.98
CA LEU A 15 -6.88 -6.85 -12.55
C LEU A 15 -5.57 -7.27 -11.90
N ASP A 16 -5.06 -6.44 -10.99
CA ASP A 16 -3.75 -6.63 -10.37
C ASP A 16 -3.74 -6.21 -8.88
N SER A 17 -2.53 -6.11 -8.33
CA SER A 17 -2.32 -5.71 -6.93
C SER A 17 -2.98 -4.39 -6.53
N TYR A 18 -3.07 -3.42 -7.44
CA TYR A 18 -3.76 -2.15 -7.22
C TYR A 18 -5.24 -2.41 -6.90
N ASP A 19 -5.88 -3.32 -7.61
CA ASP A 19 -7.29 -3.65 -7.47
C ASP A 19 -7.58 -4.44 -6.19
N LEU A 20 -6.75 -5.44 -5.86
CA LEU A 20 -6.89 -6.16 -4.59
C LEU A 20 -6.82 -5.19 -3.41
N ILE A 21 -5.84 -4.28 -3.41
CA ILE A 21 -5.70 -3.27 -2.35
C ILE A 21 -6.90 -2.30 -2.36
N THR A 22 -7.38 -1.90 -3.53
CA THR A 22 -8.51 -0.98 -3.67
C THR A 22 -9.82 -1.59 -3.18
N VAL A 23 -10.09 -2.86 -3.51
CA VAL A 23 -11.26 -3.60 -3.00
C VAL A 23 -11.22 -3.72 -1.48
N LEU A 24 -10.06 -4.08 -0.90
CA LEU A 24 -9.89 -4.07 0.55
C LEU A 24 -10.05 -2.67 1.16
N GLY A 25 -9.78 -1.60 0.41
CA GLY A 25 -10.01 -0.22 0.83
C GLY A 25 -11.50 0.11 0.91
N LEU A 26 -12.24 -0.15 -0.16
CA LEU A 26 -13.69 0.03 -0.23
C LEU A 26 -14.43 -0.82 0.81
N LEU A 27 -13.91 -2.01 1.13
CA LEU A 27 -14.48 -2.86 2.18
C LEU A 27 -14.44 -2.17 3.55
N LYS A 28 -13.36 -1.44 3.88
CA LYS A 28 -13.25 -0.67 5.14
C LYS A 28 -14.28 0.45 5.22
N GLU A 29 -14.64 1.02 4.07
CA GLU A 29 -15.63 2.09 3.93
C GLU A 29 -17.07 1.55 3.84
N HIS A 30 -17.24 0.24 3.93
CA HIS A 30 -18.51 -0.45 3.80
C HIS A 30 -19.21 -0.23 2.44
N ASP A 31 -18.42 -0.05 1.36
CA ASP A 31 -18.92 0.32 0.03
C ASP A 31 -19.04 -0.86 -0.93
N TRP A 32 -19.94 -1.81 -0.60
CA TRP A 32 -20.22 -2.97 -1.45
C TRP A 32 -20.71 -2.58 -2.85
N LYS A 33 -21.50 -1.50 -2.93
CA LYS A 33 -22.08 -1.03 -4.19
C LYS A 33 -20.99 -0.65 -5.17
N GLU A 34 -19.97 0.07 -4.69
CA GLU A 34 -18.85 0.46 -5.53
C GLU A 34 -17.95 -0.72 -5.91
N ILE A 35 -17.72 -1.65 -4.99
CA ILE A 35 -16.98 -2.89 -5.29
C ILE A 35 -17.69 -3.65 -6.42
N CYS A 36 -19.00 -3.87 -6.32
CA CYS A 36 -19.77 -4.55 -7.35
C CYS A 36 -19.77 -3.79 -8.68
N ARG A 37 -20.00 -2.48 -8.65
CA ARG A 37 -20.02 -1.65 -9.85
C ARG A 37 -18.70 -1.74 -10.63
N ARG A 38 -17.57 -1.79 -9.93
CA ARG A 38 -16.23 -1.81 -10.54
C ARG A 38 -15.76 -3.21 -10.93
N TYR A 39 -15.98 -4.20 -10.07
CA TYR A 39 -15.26 -5.47 -10.10
C TYR A 39 -16.14 -6.71 -10.35
N ALA A 40 -17.47 -6.57 -10.41
CA ALA A 40 -18.32 -7.69 -10.84
C ALA A 40 -18.27 -7.87 -12.38
N PRO A 41 -18.11 -9.10 -12.89
CA PRO A 41 -18.27 -9.41 -14.31
C PRO A 41 -19.68 -9.09 -14.81
N ASP A 42 -19.78 -8.50 -16.00
CA ASP A 42 -21.02 -8.06 -16.69
C ASP A 42 -22.34 -8.68 -16.21
N GLY A 43 -22.98 -8.01 -15.25
CA GLY A 43 -24.37 -8.26 -14.87
C GLY A 43 -24.67 -9.55 -14.11
N HIS A 44 -23.66 -10.35 -13.73
CA HIS A 44 -23.90 -11.50 -12.86
C HIS A 44 -24.08 -11.05 -11.41
N GLY A 45 -25.14 -11.60 -10.80
CA GLY A 45 -25.80 -11.08 -9.61
C GLY A 45 -24.96 -10.93 -8.33
N PRO A 46 -25.53 -10.25 -7.32
CA PRO A 46 -24.86 -9.88 -6.10
C PRO A 46 -24.48 -11.16 -5.35
N GLY A 47 -23.21 -11.31 -5.02
CA GLY A 47 -22.85 -12.38 -4.10
C GLY A 47 -21.36 -12.60 -3.95
N LYS A 48 -20.59 -12.69 -5.05
CA LYS A 48 -19.19 -13.13 -5.00
C LYS A 48 -18.32 -12.53 -6.10
N ILE A 49 -17.16 -12.01 -5.73
CA ILE A 49 -16.12 -11.48 -6.62
C ILE A 49 -14.83 -12.21 -6.28
N ASN A 50 -14.14 -12.74 -7.29
CA ASN A 50 -12.84 -13.38 -7.13
C ASN A 50 -11.78 -12.57 -7.86
N LEU A 51 -10.67 -12.29 -7.16
CA LEU A 51 -9.54 -11.54 -7.64
C LEU A 51 -8.29 -12.39 -7.46
N MET A 52 -7.40 -12.36 -8.45
CA MET A 52 -6.20 -13.18 -8.46
C MET A 52 -4.99 -12.29 -8.70
N LEU A 53 -3.89 -12.58 -8.02
CA LEU A 53 -2.61 -11.92 -8.19
C LEU A 53 -1.52 -12.99 -8.17
N SER A 54 -0.72 -13.04 -9.23
CA SER A 54 0.49 -13.87 -9.29
C SER A 54 1.71 -12.98 -9.23
N THR A 55 2.64 -13.29 -8.34
CA THR A 55 3.98 -12.70 -8.27
C THR A 55 5.01 -13.79 -8.55
N GLU A 56 6.29 -13.44 -8.66
CA GLU A 56 7.37 -14.43 -8.83
C GLU A 56 7.41 -15.47 -7.69
N SER A 57 6.98 -15.06 -6.49
CA SER A 57 7.14 -15.83 -5.26
C SER A 57 5.83 -16.33 -4.65
N TYR A 58 4.69 -15.79 -5.08
CA TYR A 58 3.41 -16.06 -4.45
C TYR A 58 2.27 -16.08 -5.45
N TYR A 59 1.27 -16.88 -5.14
CA TYR A 59 -0.03 -16.86 -5.76
C TYR A 59 -1.07 -16.44 -4.72
N VAL A 60 -1.86 -15.42 -5.02
CA VAL A 60 -2.84 -14.82 -4.11
C VAL A 60 -4.22 -14.90 -4.73
N GLU A 61 -5.18 -15.47 -4.01
CA GLU A 61 -6.59 -15.45 -4.33
C GLU A 61 -7.33 -14.67 -3.27
N MET A 62 -8.18 -13.74 -3.70
CA MET A 62 -9.08 -13.00 -2.83
C MET A 62 -10.52 -13.19 -3.28
N THR A 63 -11.33 -13.74 -2.40
CA THR A 63 -12.77 -13.88 -2.58
C THR A 63 -13.47 -12.85 -1.70
N VAL A 64 -14.32 -12.02 -2.30
CA VAL A 64 -15.17 -11.06 -1.59
C VAL A 64 -16.63 -11.45 -1.82
N GLU A 65 -17.41 -11.53 -0.75
CA GLU A 65 -18.80 -11.96 -0.82
C GLU A 65 -19.75 -11.20 0.09
N THR A 66 -21.04 -11.20 -0.26
CA THR A 66 -22.11 -10.77 0.65
C THR A 66 -22.52 -11.96 1.51
N LEU A 67 -22.45 -11.79 2.82
CA LEU A 67 -22.87 -12.75 3.81
C LEU A 67 -24.36 -12.54 4.14
N THR A 68 -25.06 -13.63 4.48
CA THR A 68 -26.45 -13.58 4.93
C THR A 68 -26.60 -12.94 6.32
N SER A 69 -25.53 -12.91 7.11
CA SER A 69 -25.47 -12.30 8.44
C SER A 69 -24.03 -11.93 8.81
N LEU A 70 -23.87 -11.16 9.89
CA LEU A 70 -22.57 -10.85 10.48
C LEU A 70 -21.83 -12.15 10.83
N ALA A 71 -20.65 -12.35 10.27
CA ALA A 71 -19.84 -13.50 10.60
C ALA A 71 -19.00 -13.24 11.87
N LEU A 72 -19.46 -13.79 12.98
CA LEU A 72 -18.76 -13.75 14.27
C LEU A 72 -18.17 -15.14 14.54
N SER A 73 -16.98 -15.41 14.00
CA SER A 73 -16.25 -16.64 14.32
C SER A 73 -14.74 -16.38 14.38
N SER A 74 -14.01 -17.28 15.02
CA SER A 74 -12.54 -17.25 15.08
C SER A 74 -11.88 -17.31 13.70
N LYS A 75 -12.60 -17.75 12.66
CA LYS A 75 -12.15 -17.67 11.26
C LYS A 75 -11.91 -16.21 10.85
N TYR A 76 -12.82 -15.30 11.21
CA TYR A 76 -12.83 -13.90 10.77
C TYR A 76 -11.99 -12.96 11.66
N GLN A 77 -10.79 -13.40 12.01
CA GLN A 77 -9.89 -12.70 12.94
C GLN A 77 -8.96 -11.68 12.27
N ALA A 78 -8.88 -11.65 10.94
CA ALA A 78 -8.06 -10.67 10.24
C ALA A 78 -8.82 -9.34 10.05
N SER A 79 -8.07 -8.29 9.69
CA SER A 79 -8.65 -7.02 9.25
C SER A 79 -8.27 -6.72 7.80
N PRO A 80 -9.05 -5.89 7.07
CA PRO A 80 -8.66 -5.46 5.73
C PRO A 80 -7.32 -4.71 5.71
N ASN A 81 -6.95 -4.04 6.80
CA ASN A 81 -5.64 -3.41 6.95
C ASN A 81 -4.51 -4.44 6.99
N LEU A 82 -4.69 -5.54 7.73
CA LEU A 82 -3.73 -6.64 7.80
C LEU A 82 -3.57 -7.32 6.44
N MET A 83 -4.68 -7.58 5.73
CA MET A 83 -4.66 -8.16 4.39
C MET A 83 -3.93 -7.27 3.38
N GLN A 84 -4.18 -5.95 3.39
CA GLN A 84 -3.42 -5.04 2.53
C GLN A 84 -1.93 -4.97 2.91
N ALA A 85 -1.60 -5.03 4.20
CA ALA A 85 -0.21 -5.07 4.66
C ALA A 85 0.50 -6.34 4.17
N LEU A 86 -0.18 -7.50 4.23
CA LEU A 86 0.32 -8.76 3.70
C LEU A 86 0.60 -8.63 2.19
N ILE A 87 -0.38 -8.23 1.39
CA ILE A 87 -0.23 -8.09 -0.07
C ILE A 87 0.97 -7.20 -0.42
N ARG A 88 1.12 -6.05 0.24
CA ARG A 88 2.25 -5.15 0.00
C ARG A 88 3.60 -5.78 0.36
N ARG A 89 3.70 -6.49 1.49
CA ARG A 89 4.94 -7.20 1.88
C ARG A 89 5.31 -8.29 0.87
N LEU A 90 4.33 -9.01 0.33
CA LEU A 90 4.53 -10.01 -0.72
C LEU A 90 5.08 -9.37 -2.00
N LEU A 91 4.50 -8.23 -2.40
CA LEU A 91 4.90 -7.50 -3.60
C LEU A 91 6.29 -6.84 -3.48
N CYS A 92 6.66 -6.38 -2.28
CA CYS A 92 7.98 -5.82 -2.02
C CYS A 92 9.05 -6.89 -1.80
N GLY A 93 8.71 -8.18 -1.95
CA GLY A 93 9.66 -9.28 -1.81
C GLY A 93 10.24 -9.43 -0.41
N HIS A 94 9.48 -9.05 0.63
CA HIS A 94 9.94 -9.22 2.01
C HIS A 94 10.21 -10.71 2.29
N ARG A 95 11.23 -10.99 3.11
CA ARG A 95 11.57 -12.36 3.50
C ARG A 95 10.34 -13.08 4.03
N HIS A 96 10.12 -14.31 3.57
CA HIS A 96 8.93 -15.06 3.93
C HIS A 96 8.82 -15.26 5.45
N ASN A 97 9.94 -15.62 6.11
CA ASN A 97 9.98 -15.74 7.56
C ASN A 97 9.61 -14.45 8.32
N LEU A 98 9.98 -13.28 7.80
CA LEU A 98 9.55 -11.98 8.37
C LEU A 98 8.03 -11.81 8.25
N ILE A 99 7.43 -12.20 7.11
CA ILE A 99 5.98 -12.16 6.92
C ILE A 99 5.27 -13.07 7.93
N LEU A 100 5.75 -14.31 8.09
CA LEU A 100 5.21 -15.26 9.06
C LEU A 100 5.28 -14.71 10.49
N GLU A 101 6.43 -14.14 10.89
CA GLU A 101 6.62 -13.54 12.20
C GLU A 101 5.66 -12.37 12.47
N LYS A 102 5.48 -11.47 11.49
CA LYS A 102 4.54 -10.36 11.62
C LYS A 102 3.11 -10.86 11.74
N LEU A 103 2.69 -11.83 10.93
CA LEU A 103 1.34 -12.41 11.02
C LEU A 103 1.08 -13.09 12.37
N ARG A 104 2.05 -13.84 12.92
CA ARG A 104 1.95 -14.43 14.26
C ARG A 104 1.80 -13.36 15.36
N THR A 105 2.53 -12.25 15.24
CA THR A 105 2.39 -11.10 16.16
C THR A 105 0.97 -10.50 16.13
N TYR A 106 0.27 -10.59 15.00
CA TYR A 106 -1.15 -10.20 14.87
C TYR A 106 -2.14 -11.29 15.30
N GLY A 107 -1.67 -12.41 15.85
CA GLY A 107 -2.52 -13.51 16.31
C GLY A 107 -3.07 -14.39 15.20
N VAL A 108 -2.54 -14.31 13.97
CA VAL A 108 -2.96 -15.18 12.87
C VAL A 108 -2.36 -16.58 13.08
N PRO A 109 -3.18 -17.64 13.19
CA PRO A 109 -2.70 -19.02 13.25
C PRO A 109 -2.13 -19.42 11.87
N ILE A 110 -0.95 -20.02 11.89
CA ILE A 110 -0.25 -20.48 10.68
C ILE A 110 0.13 -21.94 10.90
N ASP A 111 -0.65 -22.83 10.30
CA ASP A 111 -0.42 -24.28 10.38
C ASP A 111 0.53 -24.76 9.28
N ASP A 112 0.36 -24.26 8.06
CA ASP A 112 1.29 -24.47 6.94
C ASP A 112 2.05 -23.16 6.65
N PRO A 113 3.39 -23.12 6.76
CA PRO A 113 4.17 -21.92 6.42
C PRO A 113 3.99 -21.49 4.96
N ASN A 114 3.71 -22.41 4.03
CA ASN A 114 3.57 -22.10 2.60
C ASN A 114 2.15 -21.70 2.20
N GLN A 115 1.16 -21.81 3.09
CA GLN A 115 -0.22 -21.40 2.83
C GLN A 115 -0.75 -20.49 3.95
N LEU A 116 -1.01 -19.22 3.60
CA LEU A 116 -1.57 -18.24 4.53
C LEU A 116 -3.05 -18.04 4.20
N ASN A 117 -3.91 -18.26 5.18
CA ASN A 117 -5.35 -18.08 5.05
C ASN A 117 -5.79 -16.97 6.00
N LEU A 118 -6.24 -15.85 5.45
CA LEU A 118 -6.79 -14.74 6.24
C LEU A 118 -8.25 -14.56 5.85
N SER A 119 -9.12 -14.45 6.85
CA SER A 119 -10.53 -14.14 6.64
C SER A 119 -10.93 -12.96 7.50
N CYS A 120 -11.74 -12.06 6.95
CA CYS A 120 -12.32 -10.94 7.69
C CYS A 120 -13.75 -10.66 7.25
N SER A 121 -14.54 -10.06 8.12
CA SER A 121 -15.87 -9.58 7.79
C SER A 121 -16.05 -8.14 8.26
N VAL A 122 -16.61 -7.29 7.41
CA VAL A 122 -16.99 -5.93 7.75
C VAL A 122 -18.49 -5.82 7.49
N GLY A 123 -19.28 -5.76 8.56
CA GLY A 123 -20.74 -5.87 8.42
C GLY A 123 -21.14 -7.21 7.80
N THR A 124 -21.97 -7.16 6.76
CA THR A 124 -22.40 -8.34 6.00
C THR A 124 -21.52 -8.60 4.76
N MET A 125 -20.30 -8.05 4.71
CA MET A 125 -19.34 -8.40 3.66
C MET A 125 -18.25 -9.28 4.23
N GLY A 126 -17.99 -10.42 3.58
CA GLY A 126 -16.92 -11.35 3.90
C GLY A 126 -15.79 -11.24 2.88
N VAL A 127 -14.55 -11.40 3.36
CA VAL A 127 -13.37 -11.55 2.51
C VAL A 127 -12.54 -12.73 3.00
N ASP A 128 -12.22 -13.63 2.09
CA ASP A 128 -11.24 -14.69 2.26
C ASP A 128 -10.03 -14.39 1.35
N LEU A 129 -8.83 -14.41 1.92
CA LEU A 129 -7.56 -14.20 1.24
C LEU A 129 -6.69 -15.44 1.45
N VAL A 130 -6.39 -16.14 0.36
CA VAL A 130 -5.53 -17.32 0.34
C VAL A 130 -4.24 -16.96 -0.37
N VAL A 131 -3.10 -17.16 0.30
CA VAL A 131 -1.77 -16.93 -0.25
C VAL A 131 -1.00 -18.23 -0.25
N ASN A 132 -0.55 -18.65 -1.43
CA ASN A 132 0.26 -19.84 -1.61
C ASN A 132 1.68 -19.44 -2.04
N ARG A 133 2.68 -20.03 -1.38
CA ARG A 133 4.09 -19.92 -1.73
C ARG A 133 4.58 -21.24 -2.31
N PRO A 134 5.08 -21.28 -3.56
CA PRO A 134 5.67 -22.51 -4.09
C PRO A 134 6.89 -22.94 -3.25
N PRO A 135 7.09 -24.24 -2.99
CA PRO A 135 8.06 -24.74 -2.02
C PRO A 135 9.52 -24.43 -2.36
N ASN A 136 9.84 -24.23 -3.65
CA ASN A 136 11.20 -24.02 -4.14
C ASN A 136 11.53 -22.56 -4.46
N VAL A 137 10.70 -21.60 -4.02
CA VAL A 137 10.99 -20.18 -4.23
C VAL A 137 12.19 -19.79 -3.35
N PRO A 138 13.26 -19.22 -3.91
CA PRO A 138 14.39 -18.74 -3.12
C PRO A 138 13.94 -17.59 -2.22
N GLU A 139 14.45 -17.54 -0.99
CA GLU A 139 14.27 -16.33 -0.18
C GLU A 139 15.16 -15.22 -0.73
N TYR A 140 14.55 -14.09 -1.09
CA TYR A 140 15.29 -12.91 -1.48
C TYR A 140 16.13 -12.41 -0.29
N ARG A 141 17.45 -12.34 -0.51
CA ARG A 141 18.39 -11.82 0.47
C ARG A 141 18.86 -10.44 0.01
N PHE A 142 18.32 -9.43 0.65
CA PHE A 142 18.85 -8.08 0.58
C PHE A 142 20.34 -8.08 0.97
N ARG A 143 21.18 -7.45 0.14
CA ARG A 143 22.64 -7.39 0.33
C ARG A 143 23.10 -6.14 1.08
N LYS A 144 22.24 -5.14 1.20
CA LYS A 144 22.53 -3.87 1.86
C LYS A 144 21.31 -3.45 2.68
N PHE A 145 21.56 -2.98 3.89
CA PHE A 145 20.60 -2.40 4.81
C PHE A 145 21.11 -1.01 5.17
N GLY A 146 20.25 0.00 5.08
CA GLY A 146 20.59 1.35 5.50
C GLY A 146 20.65 1.50 7.01
N THR A 147 20.61 2.75 7.46
CA THR A 147 20.82 3.11 8.86
C THR A 147 19.54 3.27 9.65
N THR A 148 18.36 3.16 9.03
CA THR A 148 17.10 3.35 9.74
C THR A 148 16.78 2.19 10.67
N ARG A 149 15.95 2.43 11.69
CA ARG A 149 15.62 1.41 12.71
C ARG A 149 14.94 0.18 12.08
N VAL A 150 14.01 0.40 11.15
CA VAL A 150 13.36 -0.70 10.42
C VAL A 150 14.38 -1.51 9.61
N GLU A 151 15.36 -0.86 8.98
CA GLU A 151 16.37 -1.59 8.21
C GLU A 151 17.25 -2.47 9.09
N GLN A 152 17.57 -2.00 10.30
CA GLN A 152 18.33 -2.75 11.30
C GLN A 152 17.51 -3.91 11.90
N GLU A 153 16.25 -3.66 12.26
CA GLU A 153 15.39 -4.66 12.91
C GLU A 153 14.84 -5.70 11.91
N GLU A 154 14.32 -5.27 10.78
CA GLU A 154 13.68 -6.15 9.78
C GLU A 154 14.67 -6.70 8.73
N GLN A 155 15.94 -6.22 8.73
CA GLN A 155 16.99 -6.69 7.81
C GLN A 155 16.52 -6.68 6.34
N ARG A 156 16.00 -5.52 5.92
CA ARG A 156 15.57 -5.15 4.55
C ARG A 156 15.72 -3.63 4.35
N PRO A 157 15.91 -3.12 3.13
CA PRO A 157 15.85 -1.69 2.84
C PRO A 157 14.42 -1.15 3.06
N LEU A 158 14.29 0.16 3.21
CA LEU A 158 12.97 0.82 3.13
C LEU A 158 12.44 0.76 1.70
N ASP A 159 11.12 0.57 1.57
CA ASP A 159 10.48 0.37 0.26
C ASP A 159 9.06 0.96 0.20
N HIS A 160 8.30 0.59 -0.84
CA HIS A 160 6.92 1.02 -1.05
C HIS A 160 6.00 0.73 0.16
N TYR A 161 6.22 -0.38 0.88
CA TYR A 161 5.46 -0.68 2.10
C TYR A 161 5.64 0.42 3.16
N ASP A 162 6.88 0.88 3.36
CA ASP A 162 7.19 1.91 4.34
C ASP A 162 6.68 3.28 3.91
N ALA A 163 6.81 3.64 2.63
CA ALA A 163 6.25 4.88 2.08
C ALA A 163 4.74 4.98 2.35
N VAL A 164 3.99 3.91 2.08
CA VAL A 164 2.55 3.86 2.34
C VAL A 164 2.24 3.91 3.84
N SER A 165 3.03 3.22 4.66
CA SER A 165 2.86 3.27 6.12
C SER A 165 3.07 4.68 6.65
N ILE A 166 4.05 5.42 6.15
CA ILE A 166 4.33 6.81 6.55
C ILE A 166 3.18 7.72 6.11
N LEU A 167 2.74 7.61 4.85
CA LEU A 167 1.60 8.40 4.32
C LEU A 167 0.33 8.19 5.16
N TYR A 168 0.03 6.95 5.55
CA TYR A 168 -1.13 6.62 6.38
C TYR A 168 -1.02 7.21 7.79
N LEU A 169 0.13 7.05 8.45
CA LEU A 169 0.35 7.58 9.79
C LEU A 169 0.35 9.12 9.80
N ALA A 170 0.88 9.75 8.75
CA ALA A 170 0.88 11.20 8.62
C ALA A 170 -0.53 11.76 8.39
N GLN A 171 -1.37 11.05 7.63
CA GLN A 171 -2.79 11.41 7.50
C GLN A 171 -3.52 11.41 8.86
N GLN A 172 -3.08 10.58 9.80
CA GLN A 172 -3.62 10.50 11.17
C GLN A 172 -2.89 11.41 12.17
N ASN A 173 -2.00 12.29 11.69
CA ASN A 173 -1.18 13.16 12.53
C ASN A 173 -0.34 12.40 13.57
N GLN A 174 0.15 11.18 13.23
CA GLN A 174 0.96 10.34 14.10
C GLN A 174 2.47 10.53 13.84
N THR A 175 2.93 11.79 13.80
CA THR A 175 4.33 12.18 13.53
C THR A 175 5.33 11.47 14.43
N GLU A 176 5.09 11.47 15.75
CA GLU A 176 5.98 10.79 16.72
C GLU A 176 6.05 9.28 16.48
N ARG A 177 4.96 8.64 16.04
CA ARG A 177 4.96 7.21 15.75
C ARG A 177 5.77 6.88 14.51
N ILE A 178 5.79 7.77 13.52
CA ILE A 178 6.66 7.66 12.34
C ILE A 178 8.12 7.76 12.78
N LEU A 179 8.47 8.82 13.52
CA LEU A 179 9.84 9.04 13.99
C LEU A 179 10.35 7.87 14.84
N ASN A 180 9.57 7.42 15.82
CA ASN A 180 9.93 6.28 16.68
C ASN A 180 10.09 4.96 15.91
N ARG A 181 9.39 4.79 14.79
CA ARG A 181 9.50 3.58 13.97
C ARG A 181 10.72 3.60 13.07
N TYR A 182 11.02 4.73 12.43
CA TYR A 182 12.00 4.78 11.34
C TYR A 182 13.33 5.42 11.74
N VAL A 183 13.34 6.41 12.62
CA VAL A 183 14.58 7.11 13.01
C VAL A 183 15.32 6.31 14.09
N PRO A 184 16.65 6.10 13.96
CA PRO A 184 17.48 5.50 15.01
C PRO A 184 17.31 6.17 16.37
N GLN A 185 17.38 5.40 17.45
CA GLN A 185 17.10 5.91 18.80
C GLN A 185 18.15 6.96 19.21
N GLU A 186 19.38 6.80 18.77
CA GLU A 186 20.49 7.73 18.99
C GLU A 186 20.16 9.11 18.38
N LEU A 187 19.66 9.13 17.14
CA LEU A 187 19.27 10.37 16.47
C LEU A 187 18.02 11.01 17.08
N LEU A 188 17.08 10.21 17.62
CA LEU A 188 15.93 10.76 18.34
C LEU A 188 16.33 11.44 19.64
N ASN A 189 17.27 10.83 20.38
CA ASN A 189 17.69 11.30 21.70
C ASN A 189 18.66 12.48 21.60
N GLU A 190 19.65 12.40 20.70
CA GLU A 190 20.83 13.28 20.68
C GLU A 190 20.99 14.04 19.36
N GLY A 191 20.27 13.65 18.31
CA GLY A 191 20.32 14.28 16.99
C GLY A 191 19.63 15.65 16.96
N ARG A 192 20.11 16.52 16.07
CA ARG A 192 19.47 17.80 15.77
C ARG A 192 18.13 17.56 15.07
N GLU A 193 17.19 18.52 15.16
CA GLU A 193 15.88 18.40 14.49
C GLU A 193 16.00 18.18 12.96
N GLY A 194 17.02 18.74 12.32
CA GLY A 194 17.30 18.51 10.89
C GLY A 194 17.79 17.09 10.56
N GLU A 195 18.21 16.31 11.56
CA GLU A 195 18.66 14.92 11.42
C GLU A 195 17.53 13.92 11.72
N LYS A 196 16.45 14.36 12.38
CA LYS A 196 15.25 13.55 12.68
C LYS A 196 14.32 13.49 11.47
N VAL A 197 14.82 12.90 10.40
CA VAL A 197 14.12 12.77 9.11
C VAL A 197 14.08 11.32 8.66
N VAL A 198 13.12 11.00 7.80
CA VAL A 198 13.09 9.71 7.10
C VAL A 198 13.28 10.00 5.62
N ARG A 199 14.37 9.49 5.05
CA ARG A 199 14.69 9.65 3.63
C ARG A 199 15.17 8.34 3.05
N PHE A 200 14.60 7.94 1.93
CA PHE A 200 15.03 6.76 1.18
C PHE A 200 14.59 6.86 -0.27
N SER A 201 15.19 6.03 -1.11
CA SER A 201 14.84 5.91 -2.52
C SER A 201 14.48 4.44 -2.78
N SER A 202 13.31 4.18 -3.36
CA SER A 202 12.83 2.82 -3.67
C SER A 202 12.31 2.72 -5.09
N PRO A 203 12.56 1.60 -5.81
CA PRO A 203 11.85 1.32 -7.05
C PRO A 203 10.35 1.11 -6.81
N ALA A 204 9.52 1.53 -7.76
CA ALA A 204 8.08 1.31 -7.83
C ALA A 204 7.64 1.25 -9.30
N GLY A 205 7.37 0.03 -9.80
CA GLY A 205 7.20 -0.18 -11.24
C GLY A 205 8.45 0.28 -11.99
N ASP A 206 8.27 1.11 -13.00
CA ASP A 206 9.36 1.68 -13.80
C ASP A 206 10.01 2.92 -13.16
N TYR A 207 9.56 3.36 -11.99
CA TYR A 207 10.04 4.59 -11.36
C TYR A 207 10.99 4.30 -10.22
N GLN A 208 12.01 5.15 -10.07
CA GLN A 208 12.71 5.41 -8.83
C GLN A 208 11.95 6.49 -8.04
N VAL A 209 11.45 6.14 -6.85
CA VAL A 209 10.73 7.06 -5.98
C VAL A 209 11.64 7.52 -4.85
N ASP A 210 11.95 8.81 -4.81
CA ASP A 210 12.67 9.48 -3.74
C ASP A 210 11.66 9.96 -2.68
N PHE A 211 11.66 9.35 -1.50
CA PHE A 211 10.76 9.68 -0.41
C PHE A 211 11.47 10.49 0.68
N PHE A 212 10.82 11.56 1.14
CA PHE A 212 11.27 12.39 2.24
C PHE A 212 10.12 12.67 3.21
N PHE A 213 10.37 12.51 4.50
CA PHE A 213 9.50 12.90 5.60
C PHE A 213 10.30 13.63 6.66
N GLN A 214 9.73 14.71 7.18
CA GLN A 214 10.30 15.49 8.26
C GLN A 214 9.21 16.03 9.19
N LYS A 215 9.48 16.00 10.49
CA LYS A 215 8.72 16.79 11.47
C LYS A 215 9.07 18.26 11.32
N ILE A 216 8.05 19.10 11.24
CA ILE A 216 8.19 20.53 11.03
C ILE A 216 7.54 21.31 12.17
N HIS A 217 8.07 22.49 12.47
CA HIS A 217 7.43 23.41 13.41
C HIS A 217 6.40 24.31 12.70
N ASN A 218 5.20 24.43 13.28
CA ASN A 218 4.07 25.16 12.71
C ASN A 218 4.24 26.68 12.67
N ASP A 219 5.14 27.21 13.48
CA ASP A 219 5.46 28.63 13.61
C ASP A 219 6.40 29.16 12.51
N VAL A 220 6.99 28.27 11.71
CA VAL A 220 7.87 28.63 10.59
C VAL A 220 7.04 28.79 9.30
N PRO A 221 6.97 29.98 8.70
CA PRO A 221 6.32 30.17 7.40
C PRO A 221 6.98 29.30 6.32
N ARG A 222 6.16 28.59 5.53
CA ARG A 222 6.63 27.76 4.42
C ARG A 222 5.93 28.16 3.12
N GLY A 223 6.67 28.09 2.02
CA GLY A 223 6.10 28.24 0.69
C GLY A 223 5.08 27.13 0.42
N VAL A 224 4.07 27.45 -0.38
CA VAL A 224 3.16 26.44 -0.92
C VAL A 224 3.97 25.54 -1.85
N PRO A 225 3.86 24.21 -1.76
CA PRO A 225 4.54 23.33 -2.71
C PRO A 225 4.14 23.65 -4.14
N GLU A 226 5.04 23.40 -5.10
CA GLU A 226 4.86 23.77 -6.51
C GLU A 226 3.53 23.31 -7.11
N ARG A 227 3.12 22.07 -6.80
CA ARG A 227 1.86 21.47 -7.26
C ARG A 227 0.72 21.57 -6.24
N GLY A 228 0.82 22.52 -5.32
CA GLY A 228 -0.10 22.67 -4.21
C GLY A 228 0.10 21.61 -3.11
N ASN A 229 -0.72 21.70 -2.06
CA ASN A 229 -0.65 20.81 -0.91
C ASN A 229 -1.42 19.50 -1.19
N VAL A 230 -0.73 18.48 -1.71
CA VAL A 230 -1.34 17.23 -2.17
C VAL A 230 -1.79 16.37 -0.97
N SER A 231 -2.92 15.67 -1.10
CA SER A 231 -3.40 14.81 -0.02
C SER A 231 -2.57 13.53 0.15
N SER A 232 -2.32 13.06 1.38
CA SER A 232 -1.64 11.77 1.61
C SER A 232 -2.37 10.61 0.93
N ALA A 233 -3.70 10.68 0.85
CA ALA A 233 -4.54 9.70 0.15
C ALA A 233 -4.28 9.72 -1.37
N THR A 234 -4.17 10.91 -1.97
CA THR A 234 -3.81 11.10 -3.39
C THR A 234 -2.39 10.61 -3.66
N MET A 235 -1.42 10.99 -2.82
CA MET A 235 -0.02 10.50 -2.94
C MET A 235 0.03 8.97 -2.86
N HIS A 236 -0.73 8.36 -1.95
CA HIS A 236 -0.84 6.90 -1.83
C HIS A 236 -1.54 6.26 -3.05
N GLN A 237 -2.56 6.88 -3.63
CA GLN A 237 -3.20 6.39 -4.87
C GLN A 237 -2.22 6.39 -6.05
N VAL A 238 -1.51 7.49 -6.26
CA VAL A 238 -0.52 7.61 -7.35
C VAL A 238 0.63 6.64 -7.15
N LEU A 239 1.16 6.53 -5.94
CA LEU A 239 2.23 5.58 -5.64
C LEU A 239 1.83 4.13 -5.94
N ARG A 240 0.58 3.75 -5.61
CA ARG A 240 0.06 2.41 -5.95
C ARG A 240 -0.07 2.19 -7.46
N ARG A 241 -0.55 3.19 -8.22
CA ARG A 241 -0.64 3.11 -9.70
C ARG A 241 0.74 2.85 -10.30
N VAL A 242 1.70 3.69 -9.89
CA VAL A 242 3.09 3.62 -10.33
C VAL A 242 3.71 2.26 -9.97
N PHE A 243 3.54 1.81 -8.73
CA PHE A 243 4.06 0.53 -8.27
C PHE A 243 3.47 -0.67 -9.03
N ALA A 244 2.19 -0.61 -9.40
CA ALA A 244 1.53 -1.65 -10.20
C ALA A 244 1.92 -1.59 -11.70
N GLY A 245 2.80 -0.68 -12.11
CA GLY A 245 3.23 -0.54 -13.50
C GLY A 245 2.14 0.01 -14.41
N HIS A 246 1.17 0.74 -13.87
CA HIS A 246 0.09 1.32 -14.65
C HIS A 246 0.59 2.42 -15.57
N ALA A 247 -0.10 2.60 -16.70
CA ALA A 247 0.25 3.62 -17.69
C ALA A 247 0.25 5.04 -17.06
N PRO A 248 1.21 5.92 -17.40
CA PRO A 248 1.31 7.28 -16.86
C PRO A 248 0.01 8.08 -16.94
N GLU A 249 -0.78 7.87 -17.99
CA GLU A 249 -2.07 8.53 -18.24
C GLU A 249 -3.08 8.27 -17.12
N LEU A 250 -3.02 7.10 -16.47
CA LEU A 250 -3.90 6.76 -15.35
C LEU A 250 -3.50 7.53 -14.08
N ALA A 251 -2.20 7.65 -13.81
CA ALA A 251 -1.71 8.45 -12.69
C ALA A 251 -1.95 9.96 -12.91
N ALA A 252 -1.75 10.45 -14.14
CA ALA A 252 -2.08 11.82 -14.52
C ALA A 252 -3.57 12.10 -14.31
N ARG A 253 -4.46 11.21 -14.76
CA ARG A 253 -5.90 11.32 -14.56
C ARG A 253 -6.28 11.39 -13.08
N GLU A 254 -5.70 10.51 -12.26
CA GLU A 254 -5.95 10.48 -10.82
C GLU A 254 -5.55 11.80 -10.14
N LEU A 255 -4.46 12.43 -10.60
CA LEU A 255 -4.00 13.73 -10.12
C LEU A 255 -4.91 14.87 -10.59
N THR A 256 -5.27 14.89 -11.88
CA THR A 256 -6.15 15.93 -12.45
C THR A 256 -7.56 15.89 -11.85
N ASP A 257 -8.08 14.71 -11.55
CA ASP A 257 -9.39 14.52 -10.89
C ASP A 257 -9.39 15.09 -9.46
N LYS A 258 -8.21 15.32 -8.87
CA LYS A 258 -8.02 15.97 -7.57
C LYS A 258 -7.62 17.45 -7.69
N GLY A 259 -7.68 18.01 -8.89
CA GLY A 259 -7.34 19.41 -9.16
C GLY A 259 -5.83 19.69 -9.22
N ILE A 260 -4.99 18.66 -9.32
CA ILE A 260 -3.54 18.82 -9.48
C ILE A 260 -3.24 18.98 -10.98
N LEU A 261 -2.63 20.11 -11.34
CA LEU A 261 -2.25 20.39 -12.72
C LEU A 261 -0.98 19.61 -13.07
N ILE A 262 -1.13 18.61 -13.93
CA ILE A 262 -0.03 17.78 -14.45
C ILE A 262 -0.45 17.12 -15.77
N THR A 263 0.49 16.95 -16.70
CA THR A 263 0.24 16.22 -17.96
C THR A 263 0.77 14.78 -17.93
N PRO A 264 0.25 13.87 -18.78
CA PRO A 264 0.81 12.53 -18.92
C PRO A 264 2.30 12.53 -19.30
N GLU A 265 2.75 13.49 -20.10
CA GLU A 265 4.15 13.64 -20.50
C GLU A 265 5.06 13.96 -19.31
N GLU A 266 4.61 14.83 -18.39
CA GLU A 266 5.32 15.09 -17.14
C GLU A 266 5.39 13.82 -16.29
N VAL A 267 4.25 13.14 -16.09
CA VAL A 267 4.20 11.89 -15.32
C VAL A 267 5.13 10.85 -15.92
N SER A 268 5.20 10.73 -17.25
CA SER A 268 6.03 9.74 -17.94
C SER A 268 7.54 9.93 -17.78
N ARG A 269 8.00 11.09 -17.28
CA ARG A 269 9.41 11.44 -17.10
C ARG A 269 9.76 11.60 -15.64
N GLU A 270 9.40 12.73 -15.07
CA GLU A 270 9.71 13.11 -13.69
C GLU A 270 8.66 14.08 -13.18
N PHE A 271 8.20 13.84 -11.95
CA PHE A 271 7.31 14.74 -11.24
C PHE A 271 7.48 14.59 -9.73
N SER A 272 7.03 15.58 -8.97
CA SER A 272 7.04 15.52 -7.51
C SER A 272 5.68 15.85 -6.93
N LEU A 273 5.38 15.23 -5.78
CA LEU A 273 4.21 15.51 -4.97
C LEU A 273 4.67 15.85 -3.56
N ALA A 274 4.09 16.86 -2.95
CA ALA A 274 4.45 17.27 -1.60
C ALA A 274 3.22 17.65 -0.78
N ARG A 275 3.37 17.50 0.53
CA ARG A 275 2.34 17.77 1.52
C ARG A 275 2.93 18.44 2.74
N ILE A 276 2.24 19.46 3.22
CA ILE A 276 2.42 20.07 4.54
C ILE A 276 1.10 19.87 5.30
N LEU A 277 1.13 19.18 6.44
CA LEU A 277 -0.04 19.01 7.29
C LEU A 277 0.38 19.07 8.75
N ASN A 278 -0.15 20.02 9.53
CA ASN A 278 0.24 20.20 10.92
C ASN A 278 1.78 20.21 11.05
N ASP A 279 2.32 19.34 11.90
CA ASP A 279 3.74 19.22 12.20
C ASP A 279 4.50 18.25 11.27
N ASN A 280 3.97 17.92 10.10
CA ASN A 280 4.66 17.07 9.12
C ASN A 280 4.81 17.71 7.73
N TYR A 281 5.96 17.43 7.13
CA TYR A 281 6.26 17.66 5.72
C TYR A 281 6.62 16.34 5.04
N ILE A 282 6.04 16.13 3.87
CA ILE A 282 6.29 14.96 3.03
C ILE A 282 6.58 15.43 1.61
N GLU A 283 7.59 14.83 1.00
CA GLU A 283 7.89 15.00 -0.42
C GLU A 283 8.17 13.65 -1.06
N MET A 284 7.68 13.48 -2.28
CA MET A 284 7.88 12.30 -3.12
C MET A 284 8.28 12.75 -4.52
N GLY A 285 9.52 12.48 -4.90
CA GLY A 285 9.99 12.61 -6.28
C GLY A 285 9.84 11.28 -7.02
N PHE A 286 9.29 11.30 -8.22
CA PHE A 286 9.12 10.14 -9.09
C PHE A 286 9.97 10.35 -10.33
N LYS A 287 10.92 9.45 -10.61
CA LYS A 287 11.84 9.51 -11.76
C LYS A 287 11.80 8.20 -12.53
N ARG A 288 11.50 8.23 -13.82
CA ARG A 288 11.45 7.04 -14.67
C ARG A 288 12.75 6.84 -15.46
#